data_AF-A0A1H7GGW8-F1
#
_entry.id   AF-A0A1H7GGW8-F1
#
_cell.length_a   1.000
_cell.length_b   1.000
_cell.length_c   1.000
_cell.angle_alpha   90.00
_cell.angle_beta   90.00
_cell.angle_gamma   90.00
#
_symmetry.space_group_name_H-M   'P 1'
#
loop_
_entity.id
_entity.type
_entity.pdbx_description
1 polymer ?
#
loop_
_entity_poly.entity_id
_entity_poly.type
_entity_poly.pdbx_seq_one_letter_code
_entity_poly.pdbx_strand_id
1 'polypeptide(L)'
;MQSYLKKVLALFVVLQMLFSGYITAAQSVWQWSVPVKNVDGSSIPHTEAFLWIPENCKKVNAFILVQHNMTEEGILENRTFREKLSKLGIAEIWLTNQISINYEDPILANKILQQILLDLGNKSGYNELATVPIIPMGHSAMATFPWNFALANPERTFAIISLKGDAPTTNLTGSGRPNIDWGDRNIAGIPGVMIMGEYEFWEDRRTPGFNYLKKNPNTTPLTFYADAGRGHFDATASLITFLGDYIEQAYKQRVGRSSLILKPIILESGVLMDVWRKDSLPQYPATAYELYKGDRFKASWVFNKQMAGKIENNYQRSRFKKVRELGFQLQGKPVEKQQTHANYHLDFIPESDGLTFHVKAIDVSGDREEVTLDRICGPFMKLNDTTFRIQFDKIGMNNPKRSNDLWFLAHVDTDNIYKYAVQQANMRIPMKNEEGNVQEIDFTTITDVTLGAKTVSLHATSSQQLPVSFYVKSGPAYIENGKLHFTKVPPRTKFPIAVEVVAWQYGIATESLKVKTAEPVFQTFYIQR
;
A
#
# COMPACT_ATOMS: atom_id res chain seq x y z
N MET A 1 34.50 18.24 -38.96
CA MET A 1 33.85 17.05 -38.37
C MET A 1 33.99 16.97 -36.85
N GLN A 2 35.19 17.07 -36.26
CA GLN A 2 35.39 17.04 -34.79
C GLN A 2 34.71 18.18 -34.00
N SER A 3 34.62 19.39 -34.56
CA SER A 3 33.92 20.53 -33.94
C SER A 3 32.40 20.35 -33.88
N TYR A 4 31.82 19.69 -34.87
CA TYR A 4 30.39 19.39 -34.92
C TYR A 4 30.03 18.27 -33.93
N LEU A 5 30.87 17.23 -33.83
CA LEU A 5 30.69 16.13 -32.88
C LEU A 5 30.76 16.61 -31.42
N LYS A 6 31.68 17.54 -31.10
CA LYS A 6 31.75 18.17 -29.76
C LYS A 6 30.53 19.04 -29.44
N LYS A 7 29.97 19.74 -30.43
CA LYS A 7 28.74 20.53 -30.26
C LYS A 7 27.51 19.66 -30.08
N VAL A 8 27.42 18.53 -30.78
CA VAL A 8 26.33 17.54 -30.63
C VAL A 8 26.43 16.83 -29.26
N LEU A 9 27.63 16.45 -28.81
CA LEU A 9 27.83 15.87 -27.48
C LEU A 9 27.51 16.86 -26.35
N ALA A 10 27.92 18.12 -26.51
CA ALA A 10 27.60 19.18 -25.55
C ALA A 10 26.09 19.50 -25.51
N LEU A 11 25.39 19.45 -26.65
CA LEU A 11 23.94 19.59 -26.70
C LEU A 11 23.22 18.41 -26.03
N PHE A 12 23.75 17.19 -26.15
CA PHE A 12 23.22 15.98 -25.52
C PHE A 12 23.35 16.02 -23.99
N VAL A 13 24.49 16.50 -23.48
CA VAL A 13 24.74 16.68 -22.04
C VAL A 13 23.88 17.82 -21.47
N VAL A 14 23.65 18.91 -22.22
CA VAL A 14 22.76 19.99 -21.81
C VAL A 14 21.28 19.56 -21.87
N LEU A 15 20.86 18.72 -22.83
CA LEU A 15 19.51 18.15 -22.85
C LEU A 15 19.29 17.18 -21.67
N GLN A 16 20.30 16.39 -21.28
CA GLN A 16 20.22 15.53 -20.08
C GLN A 16 20.15 16.34 -18.78
N MET A 17 20.80 17.50 -18.71
CA MET A 17 20.69 18.40 -17.55
C MET A 17 19.33 19.13 -17.50
N LEU A 18 18.68 19.38 -18.64
CA LEU A 18 17.34 20.01 -18.68
C LEU A 18 16.20 19.06 -18.27
N PHE A 19 16.47 17.76 -18.15
CA PHE A 19 15.55 16.78 -17.56
C PHE A 19 15.69 16.64 -16.03
N SER A 20 16.45 17.51 -15.36
CA SER A 20 16.59 17.50 -13.89
C SER A 20 15.43 18.18 -13.13
N GLY A 21 14.39 18.63 -13.85
CA GLY A 21 13.22 19.31 -13.30
C GLY A 21 11.98 18.45 -13.10
N TYR A 22 12.11 17.12 -13.07
CA TYR A 22 10.96 16.28 -12.73
C TYR A 22 10.62 16.48 -11.25
N ILE A 23 9.38 16.88 -10.97
CA ILE A 23 8.78 16.78 -9.64
C ILE A 23 8.73 15.29 -9.31
N THR A 24 9.83 14.78 -8.76
CA THR A 24 9.88 13.46 -8.17
C THR A 24 8.92 13.50 -6.99
N ALA A 25 7.87 12.68 -7.01
CA ALA A 25 7.11 12.44 -5.80
C ALA A 25 8.12 11.98 -4.74
N ALA A 26 8.32 12.78 -3.70
CA ALA A 26 9.29 12.50 -2.65
C ALA A 26 9.07 11.07 -2.14
N GLN A 27 10.14 10.28 -2.06
CA GLN A 27 10.06 8.92 -1.56
C GLN A 27 9.44 8.91 -0.15
N SER A 28 8.49 8.01 0.07
CA SER A 28 7.82 7.88 1.36
C SER A 28 8.79 7.45 2.46
N VAL A 29 8.74 8.15 3.59
CA VAL A 29 9.65 7.89 4.71
C VAL A 29 9.19 6.69 5.54
N TRP A 30 10.14 5.80 5.82
CA TRP A 30 10.05 4.71 6.81
C TRP A 30 11.26 4.82 7.73
N GLN A 31 11.04 5.32 8.96
CA GLN A 31 12.17 5.75 9.80
C GLN A 31 13.03 4.58 10.29
N TRP A 32 12.46 3.39 10.42
CA TRP A 32 13.18 2.19 10.84
C TRP A 32 12.74 0.97 10.05
N SER A 33 13.66 0.02 9.92
CA SER A 33 13.37 -1.33 9.47
C SER A 33 14.13 -2.38 10.27
N VAL A 34 13.63 -3.62 10.29
CA VAL A 34 14.34 -4.79 10.81
C VAL A 34 14.11 -6.00 9.89
N PRO A 35 15.11 -6.88 9.71
CA PRO A 35 14.90 -8.14 9.00
C PRO A 35 13.96 -9.03 9.79
N VAL A 36 13.02 -9.69 9.12
CA VAL A 36 12.12 -10.64 9.76
C VAL A 36 12.81 -12.00 9.89
N LYS A 37 12.70 -12.61 11.06
CA LYS A 37 13.33 -13.90 11.37
C LYS A 37 12.30 -14.96 11.74
N ASN A 38 12.62 -16.21 11.43
CA ASN A 38 11.98 -17.39 11.98
C ASN A 38 12.27 -17.51 13.49
N VAL A 39 11.53 -18.40 14.16
CA VAL A 39 11.68 -18.65 15.60
C VAL A 39 13.07 -19.19 15.97
N ASP A 40 13.76 -19.85 15.02
CA ASP A 40 15.14 -20.33 15.18
C ASP A 40 16.20 -19.24 14.95
N GLY A 41 15.79 -18.01 14.63
CA GLY A 41 16.68 -16.86 14.38
C GLY A 41 17.16 -16.73 12.94
N SER A 42 16.85 -17.68 12.05
CA SER A 42 17.15 -17.56 10.62
C SER A 42 16.31 -16.48 9.95
N SER A 43 16.89 -15.70 9.02
CA SER A 43 16.15 -14.67 8.30
C SER A 43 15.12 -15.27 7.34
N ILE A 44 13.91 -14.73 7.30
CA ILE A 44 12.92 -15.05 6.27
C ILE A 44 13.34 -14.33 4.98
N PRO A 45 13.59 -15.05 3.87
CA PRO A 45 14.10 -14.44 2.64
C PRO A 45 13.24 -13.28 2.15
N HIS A 46 13.91 -12.19 1.76
CA HIS A 46 13.28 -10.97 1.20
C HIS A 46 12.17 -10.36 2.06
N THR A 47 12.21 -10.60 3.37
CA THR A 47 11.19 -10.15 4.32
C THR A 47 11.79 -9.16 5.31
N GLU A 48 11.39 -7.90 5.18
CA GLU A 48 11.77 -6.79 6.04
C GLU A 48 10.49 -6.21 6.65
N ALA A 49 10.56 -5.82 7.92
CA ALA A 49 9.51 -5.07 8.60
C ALA A 49 9.91 -3.59 8.64
N PHE A 50 9.09 -2.72 8.05
CA PHE A 50 9.25 -1.28 8.10
C PHE A 50 8.32 -0.67 9.14
N LEU A 51 8.81 0.34 9.85
CA LEU A 51 8.08 1.10 10.86
C LEU A 51 8.01 2.57 10.48
N TRP A 52 6.79 3.08 10.42
CA TRP A 52 6.52 4.52 10.37
C TRP A 52 5.86 4.97 11.68
N ILE A 53 6.42 5.99 12.31
CA ILE A 53 5.82 6.67 13.48
C ILE A 53 5.57 8.14 13.13
N PRO A 54 4.41 8.72 13.48
CA PRO A 54 4.15 10.14 13.26
C PRO A 54 5.23 11.04 13.88
N GLU A 55 5.68 12.05 13.16
CA GLU A 55 6.81 12.91 13.53
C GLU A 55 6.71 13.57 14.91
N ASN A 56 5.49 13.80 15.41
CA ASN A 56 5.24 14.44 16.71
C ASN A 56 4.72 13.45 17.77
N CYS A 57 4.77 12.14 17.49
CA CYS A 57 4.21 11.10 18.36
C CYS A 57 5.04 10.95 19.64
N LYS A 58 4.47 11.27 20.80
CA LYS A 58 5.11 11.02 22.11
C LYS A 58 4.88 9.60 22.62
N LYS A 59 3.83 8.94 22.15
CA LYS A 59 3.47 7.58 22.56
C LYS A 59 2.61 6.97 21.46
N VAL A 60 2.99 5.77 21.02
CA VAL A 60 2.18 5.02 20.06
C VAL A 60 0.95 4.48 20.79
N ASN A 61 -0.24 4.76 20.27
CA ASN A 61 -1.50 4.32 20.85
C ASN A 61 -2.01 3.01 20.23
N ALA A 62 -1.69 2.78 18.96
CA ALA A 62 -1.94 1.56 18.20
C ALA A 62 -1.04 1.57 16.95
N PHE A 63 -1.00 0.48 16.19
CA PHE A 63 -0.43 0.50 14.85
C PHE A 63 -1.25 -0.32 13.86
N ILE A 64 -1.17 0.07 12.59
CA ILE A 64 -1.67 -0.73 11.47
C ILE A 64 -0.63 -1.80 11.14
N LEU A 65 -1.06 -3.06 11.04
CA LEU A 65 -0.21 -4.17 10.62
C LEU A 65 -0.66 -4.67 9.25
N VAL A 66 0.27 -4.65 8.30
CA VAL A 66 0.07 -5.12 6.93
C VAL A 66 1.16 -6.08 6.51
N GLN A 67 0.76 -7.11 5.78
CA GLN A 67 1.67 -7.96 5.00
C GLN A 67 1.45 -7.63 3.52
N HIS A 68 2.52 -7.24 2.81
CA HIS A 68 2.38 -6.67 1.47
C HIS A 68 1.74 -7.66 0.50
N ASN A 69 0.64 -7.24 -0.12
CA ASN A 69 0.11 -7.89 -1.30
C ASN A 69 0.28 -6.99 -2.53
N MET A 70 -0.43 -5.86 -2.55
CA MET A 70 -0.42 -4.89 -3.66
C MET A 70 -0.77 -3.48 -3.15
N THR A 71 -2.06 -3.21 -2.90
CA THR A 71 -2.58 -1.85 -2.69
C THR A 71 -2.18 -1.22 -1.37
N GLU A 72 -1.70 -2.03 -0.42
CA GLU A 72 -1.45 -1.54 0.93
C GLU A 72 -0.32 -0.53 0.98
N GLU A 73 0.72 -0.66 0.13
CA GLU A 73 1.80 0.34 0.07
C GLU A 73 1.26 1.73 -0.25
N GLY A 74 0.44 1.85 -1.30
CA GLY A 74 -0.15 3.13 -1.70
C GLY A 74 -1.06 3.74 -0.64
N ILE A 75 -1.74 2.91 0.17
CA ILE A 75 -2.59 3.36 1.28
C ILE A 75 -1.74 3.86 2.45
N LEU A 76 -0.78 3.05 2.91
CA LEU A 76 0.09 3.38 4.05
C LEU A 76 0.93 4.62 3.76
N GLU A 77 1.40 4.78 2.52
CA GLU A 77 2.21 5.93 2.13
C GLU A 77 1.39 7.17 1.78
N ASN A 78 0.06 7.08 1.78
CA ASN A 78 -0.79 8.22 1.46
C ASN A 78 -0.71 9.30 2.55
N ARG A 79 -0.37 10.53 2.13
CA ARG A 79 -0.27 11.70 3.01
C ARG A 79 -1.53 11.95 3.84
N THR A 80 -2.71 11.95 3.22
CA THR A 80 -3.99 12.22 3.91
C THR A 80 -4.30 11.14 4.94
N PHE A 81 -3.94 9.89 4.63
CA PHE A 81 -4.09 8.77 5.57
C PHE A 81 -3.16 8.96 6.79
N ARG A 82 -1.87 9.16 6.55
CA ARG A 82 -0.87 9.43 7.61
C ARG A 82 -1.19 10.66 8.44
N GLU A 83 -1.77 11.72 7.86
CA GLU A 83 -2.23 12.91 8.60
C GLU A 83 -3.34 12.56 9.60
N LYS A 84 -4.26 11.65 9.25
CA LYS A 84 -5.29 11.16 10.18
C LYS A 84 -4.68 10.29 11.29
N LEU A 85 -3.81 9.35 10.94
CA LEU A 85 -3.13 8.49 11.93
C LEU A 85 -2.28 9.30 12.91
N SER A 86 -1.63 10.36 12.41
CA SER A 86 -0.82 11.29 13.22
C SER A 86 -1.62 11.94 14.34
N LYS A 87 -2.86 12.35 14.06
CA LYS A 87 -3.76 12.95 15.07
C LYS A 87 -4.15 11.96 16.18
N LEU A 88 -4.09 10.67 15.89
CA LEU A 88 -4.46 9.59 16.81
C LEU A 88 -3.25 8.95 17.49
N GLY A 89 -2.01 9.32 17.12
CA GLY A 89 -0.80 8.66 17.58
C GLY A 89 -0.71 7.19 17.12
N ILE A 90 -1.22 6.89 15.92
CA ILE A 90 -1.21 5.55 15.34
C ILE A 90 -0.01 5.42 14.40
N ALA A 91 0.78 4.37 14.58
CA ALA A 91 1.93 4.03 13.75
C ALA A 91 1.54 3.02 12.64
N GLU A 92 2.47 2.73 11.73
CA GLU A 92 2.32 1.73 10.67
C GLU A 92 3.48 0.73 10.74
N ILE A 93 3.16 -0.55 10.59
CA ILE A 93 4.12 -1.64 10.40
C ILE A 93 3.76 -2.39 9.13
N TRP A 94 4.70 -2.39 8.19
CA TRP A 94 4.53 -2.99 6.87
C TRP A 94 5.60 -4.05 6.64
N LEU A 95 5.16 -5.28 6.34
CA LEU A 95 6.05 -6.39 6.00
C LEU A 95 6.11 -6.56 4.49
N THR A 96 7.32 -6.62 3.91
CA THR A 96 7.50 -6.78 2.45
C THR A 96 7.01 -8.12 1.91
N ASN A 97 6.82 -9.11 2.79
CA ASN A 97 6.33 -10.45 2.46
C ASN A 97 5.45 -10.99 3.60
N GLN A 98 4.79 -12.11 3.35
CA GLN A 98 3.88 -12.72 4.32
C GLN A 98 4.64 -13.56 5.37
N ILE A 99 4.31 -13.36 6.64
CA ILE A 99 4.62 -14.30 7.73
C ILE A 99 3.54 -15.37 7.87
N SER A 100 2.30 -15.06 7.47
CA SER A 100 1.19 -16.02 7.38
C SER A 100 0.05 -15.42 6.56
N ILE A 101 -0.49 -16.18 5.60
CA ILE A 101 -1.52 -15.69 4.67
C ILE A 101 -2.89 -15.63 5.33
N ASN A 102 -3.32 -16.73 5.96
CA ASN A 102 -4.64 -16.82 6.60
C ASN A 102 -4.52 -16.78 8.13
N TYR A 103 -3.34 -16.55 8.69
CA TYR A 103 -3.12 -16.61 10.14
C TYR A 103 -3.44 -17.99 10.74
N GLU A 104 -3.13 -19.05 9.99
CA GLU A 104 -3.50 -20.44 10.28
C GLU A 104 -2.77 -21.06 11.48
N ASP A 105 -1.52 -20.65 11.73
CA ASP A 105 -0.77 -20.96 12.94
C ASP A 105 -0.54 -19.66 13.75
N PRO A 106 -1.53 -19.25 14.56
CA PRO A 106 -1.42 -18.02 15.33
C PRO A 106 -0.31 -18.09 16.39
N ILE A 107 0.08 -19.27 16.86
CA ILE A 107 1.16 -19.41 17.85
C ILE A 107 2.50 -19.03 17.21
N LEU A 108 2.79 -19.62 16.05
CA LEU A 108 4.01 -19.29 15.29
C LEU A 108 3.99 -17.84 14.81
N ALA A 109 2.89 -17.39 14.21
CA ALA A 109 2.78 -16.04 13.69
C ALA A 109 2.89 -14.97 14.79
N ASN A 110 2.33 -15.22 15.99
CA ASN A 110 2.50 -14.32 17.14
C ASN A 110 3.94 -14.29 17.65
N LYS A 111 4.67 -15.41 17.66
CA LYS A 111 6.10 -15.42 18.07
C LYS A 111 6.95 -14.57 17.13
N ILE A 112 6.76 -14.75 15.82
CA ILE A 112 7.46 -13.95 14.80
C ILE A 112 7.10 -12.47 14.94
N LEU A 113 5.80 -12.15 15.02
CA LEU A 113 5.33 -10.78 15.20
C LEU A 113 5.90 -10.15 16.48
N GLN A 114 5.90 -10.87 17.59
CA GLN A 114 6.44 -10.37 18.85
C GLN A 114 7.92 -9.99 18.73
N GLN A 115 8.72 -10.81 18.05
CA GLN A 115 10.13 -10.51 17.82
C GLN A 115 10.31 -9.25 16.96
N ILE A 116 9.53 -9.11 15.88
CA ILE A 116 9.51 -7.89 15.05
C ILE A 116 9.24 -6.65 15.92
N LEU A 117 8.21 -6.71 16.78
CA LEU A 117 7.81 -5.59 17.62
C LEU A 117 8.88 -5.22 18.66
N LEU A 118 9.56 -6.20 19.23
CA LEU A 118 10.67 -5.99 20.16
C LEU A 118 11.86 -5.35 19.45
N ASP A 119 12.24 -5.84 18.28
CA ASP A 119 13.39 -5.32 17.52
C ASP A 119 13.13 -3.89 17.03
N LEU A 120 11.93 -3.62 16.50
CA LEU A 120 11.49 -2.27 16.12
C LEU A 120 11.41 -1.33 17.33
N GLY A 121 10.90 -1.80 18.47
CA GLY A 121 10.87 -1.03 19.72
C GLY A 121 12.29 -0.66 20.18
N ASN A 122 13.20 -1.63 20.19
CA ASN A 122 14.60 -1.44 20.59
C ASN A 122 15.38 -0.49 19.66
N LYS A 123 15.08 -0.52 18.35
CA LYS A 123 15.71 0.36 17.35
C LYS A 123 15.14 1.78 17.40
N SER A 124 13.83 1.92 17.58
CA SER A 124 13.14 3.22 17.57
C SER A 124 13.09 3.95 18.91
N GLY A 125 13.13 3.23 20.03
CA GLY A 125 12.85 3.76 21.38
C GLY A 125 11.38 3.66 21.81
N TYR A 126 10.49 3.18 20.93
CA TYR A 126 9.05 3.00 21.21
C TYR A 126 8.73 1.56 21.63
N ASN A 127 9.24 1.16 22.79
CA ASN A 127 9.07 -0.21 23.32
C ASN A 127 7.60 -0.58 23.56
N GLU A 128 6.69 0.40 23.70
CA GLU A 128 5.25 0.14 23.80
C GLU A 128 4.67 -0.61 22.58
N LEU A 129 5.34 -0.61 21.42
CA LEU A 129 4.95 -1.38 20.23
C LEU A 129 4.66 -2.86 20.55
N ALA A 130 5.38 -3.44 21.50
CA ALA A 130 5.19 -4.82 21.94
C ALA A 130 3.81 -5.09 22.59
N THR A 131 3.08 -4.05 23.00
CA THR A 131 1.88 -4.18 23.84
C THR A 131 0.66 -3.41 23.34
N VAL A 132 0.85 -2.32 22.59
CA VAL A 132 -0.24 -1.47 22.09
C VAL A 132 -1.19 -2.23 21.16
N PRO A 133 -2.46 -1.84 21.04
CA PRO A 133 -3.39 -2.42 20.07
C PRO A 133 -2.90 -2.46 18.61
N ILE A 134 -3.43 -3.40 17.84
CA ILE A 134 -3.14 -3.65 16.41
C ILE A 134 -4.42 -3.49 15.57
N ILE A 135 -4.29 -2.81 14.44
CA ILE A 135 -5.29 -2.78 13.37
C ILE A 135 -4.77 -3.68 12.23
N PRO A 136 -5.13 -4.96 12.17
CA PRO A 136 -4.74 -5.78 11.04
C PRO A 136 -5.49 -5.35 9.78
N MET A 137 -4.75 -5.18 8.69
CA MET A 137 -5.28 -4.85 7.37
C MET A 137 -4.68 -5.79 6.32
N GLY A 138 -5.50 -6.24 5.37
CA GLY A 138 -5.05 -7.08 4.27
C GLY A 138 -5.91 -6.93 3.02
N HIS A 139 -5.24 -6.90 1.87
CA HIS A 139 -5.87 -6.80 0.54
C HIS A 139 -5.94 -8.14 -0.16
N SER A 140 -7.06 -8.42 -0.85
CA SER A 140 -7.18 -9.56 -1.77
C SER A 140 -6.77 -10.89 -1.13
N ALA A 141 -5.66 -11.52 -1.55
CA ALA A 141 -5.14 -12.75 -0.95
C ALA A 141 -4.86 -12.65 0.56
N MET A 142 -4.66 -11.44 1.09
CA MET A 142 -4.45 -11.17 2.50
C MET A 142 -5.73 -10.75 3.23
N ALA A 143 -6.89 -10.68 2.57
CA ALA A 143 -8.11 -10.14 3.17
C ALA A 143 -8.72 -11.05 4.25
N THR A 144 -8.34 -12.33 4.30
CA THR A 144 -8.70 -13.25 5.38
C THR A 144 -7.87 -13.03 6.66
N PHE A 145 -6.58 -12.65 6.52
CA PHE A 145 -5.66 -12.47 7.66
C PHE A 145 -6.24 -11.60 8.79
N PRO A 146 -6.84 -10.43 8.53
CA PRO A 146 -7.36 -9.56 9.57
C PRO A 146 -8.42 -10.22 10.47
N TRP A 147 -9.29 -11.04 9.90
CA TRP A 147 -10.33 -11.74 10.65
C TRP A 147 -9.73 -12.81 11.58
N ASN A 148 -8.79 -13.59 11.06
CA ASN A 148 -8.18 -14.68 11.81
C ASN A 148 -7.16 -14.17 12.85
N PHE A 149 -6.48 -13.06 12.56
CA PHE A 149 -5.71 -12.32 13.56
C PHE A 149 -6.60 -11.91 14.74
N ALA A 150 -7.78 -11.34 14.46
CA ALA A 150 -8.71 -10.89 15.47
C ALA A 150 -9.25 -12.03 16.34
N LEU A 151 -9.53 -13.18 15.72
CA LEU A 151 -9.95 -14.39 16.42
C LEU A 151 -8.88 -14.89 17.41
N ALA A 152 -7.61 -14.82 17.00
CA ALA A 152 -6.48 -15.27 17.82
C ALA A 152 -6.05 -14.26 18.89
N ASN A 153 -6.26 -12.96 18.63
CA ASN A 153 -5.75 -11.86 19.45
C ASN A 153 -6.85 -10.81 19.77
N PRO A 154 -7.99 -11.20 20.36
CA PRO A 154 -9.15 -10.31 20.50
C PRO A 154 -8.85 -9.06 21.36
N GLU A 155 -8.11 -9.23 22.45
CA GLU A 155 -7.75 -8.13 23.37
C GLU A 155 -6.77 -7.12 22.76
N ARG A 156 -6.01 -7.53 21.74
CA ARG A 156 -5.09 -6.64 21.02
C ARG A 156 -5.67 -6.07 19.75
N THR A 157 -6.82 -6.56 19.29
CA THR A 157 -7.36 -6.13 17.99
C THR A 157 -8.21 -4.90 18.16
N PHE A 158 -7.73 -3.78 17.61
CA PHE A 158 -8.36 -2.48 17.66
C PHE A 158 -9.57 -2.37 16.72
N ALA A 159 -9.37 -2.70 15.46
CA ALA A 159 -10.38 -2.77 14.40
C ALA A 159 -9.88 -3.68 13.30
N ILE A 160 -10.77 -4.23 12.48
CA ILE A 160 -10.44 -5.18 11.40
C ILE A 160 -10.71 -4.51 10.05
N ILE A 161 -9.74 -4.54 9.13
CA ILE A 161 -9.89 -4.01 7.77
C ILE A 161 -9.60 -5.09 6.75
N SER A 162 -10.65 -5.67 6.17
CA SER A 162 -10.56 -6.56 5.02
C SER A 162 -10.79 -5.76 3.73
N LEU A 163 -9.75 -5.60 2.93
CA LEU A 163 -9.74 -4.71 1.78
C LEU A 163 -9.93 -5.47 0.47
N LYS A 164 -10.97 -5.11 -0.31
CA LYS A 164 -11.27 -5.67 -1.63
C LYS A 164 -11.21 -7.21 -1.60
N GLY A 165 -11.95 -7.80 -0.67
CA GLY A 165 -11.74 -9.20 -0.30
C GLY A 165 -12.80 -9.81 0.59
N ASP A 166 -12.36 -10.40 1.69
CA ASP A 166 -13.05 -11.51 2.34
C ASP A 166 -13.98 -11.07 3.48
N ALA A 167 -15.12 -11.75 3.60
CA ALA A 167 -15.98 -11.69 4.79
C ALA A 167 -15.44 -12.59 5.91
N PRO A 168 -15.82 -12.37 7.18
CA PRO A 168 -15.50 -13.31 8.25
C PRO A 168 -16.05 -14.71 7.92
N THR A 169 -15.30 -15.76 8.29
CA THR A 169 -15.63 -17.18 8.04
C THR A 169 -15.85 -17.56 6.58
N THR A 170 -15.38 -16.74 5.62
CA THR A 170 -15.54 -17.06 4.19
C THR A 170 -14.87 -18.38 3.81
N ASN A 171 -15.51 -19.14 2.93
CA ASN A 171 -14.91 -20.25 2.20
C ASN A 171 -14.40 -19.83 0.80
N LEU A 172 -14.60 -18.57 0.42
CA LEU A 172 -14.20 -17.96 -0.85
C LEU A 172 -12.98 -17.04 -0.64
N THR A 173 -11.93 -17.54 -0.02
CA THR A 173 -10.76 -16.71 0.33
C THR A 173 -10.10 -16.13 -0.92
N GLY A 174 -9.64 -14.88 -0.83
CA GLY A 174 -8.90 -14.24 -1.91
C GLY A 174 -7.60 -14.96 -2.27
N SER A 175 -7.03 -15.74 -1.34
CA SER A 175 -5.81 -16.52 -1.57
C SER A 175 -6.04 -17.84 -2.30
N GLY A 176 -7.30 -18.26 -2.45
CA GLY A 176 -7.66 -19.59 -2.93
C GLY A 176 -7.31 -20.73 -1.94
N ARG A 177 -6.82 -20.40 -0.74
CA ARG A 177 -6.49 -21.38 0.30
C ARG A 177 -7.67 -21.61 1.24
N PRO A 178 -7.84 -22.80 1.83
CA PRO A 178 -8.84 -23.02 2.86
C PRO A 178 -8.71 -22.01 4.01
N ASN A 179 -9.86 -21.53 4.49
CA ASN A 179 -9.92 -20.75 5.72
C ASN A 179 -9.89 -21.68 6.93
N ILE A 180 -9.46 -21.18 8.08
CA ILE A 180 -9.49 -21.95 9.33
C ILE A 180 -10.93 -22.12 9.82
N ASP A 181 -11.20 -23.22 10.51
CA ASP A 181 -12.46 -23.39 11.21
C ASP A 181 -12.45 -22.59 12.51
N TRP A 182 -13.45 -21.73 12.67
CA TRP A 182 -13.61 -20.91 13.87
C TRP A 182 -14.22 -21.70 15.03
N GLY A 183 -14.92 -22.81 14.75
CA GLY A 183 -15.72 -23.51 15.76
C GLY A 183 -16.74 -22.55 16.37
N ASP A 184 -16.77 -22.48 17.71
CA ASP A 184 -17.65 -21.57 18.47
C ASP A 184 -17.01 -20.22 18.81
N ARG A 185 -15.78 -19.98 18.36
CA ARG A 185 -15.07 -18.71 18.60
C ARG A 185 -15.64 -17.59 17.72
N ASN A 186 -15.52 -16.35 18.18
CA ASN A 186 -16.01 -15.17 17.48
C ASN A 186 -15.15 -13.92 17.81
N ILE A 187 -15.51 -12.79 17.20
CA ILE A 187 -14.83 -11.49 17.33
C ILE A 187 -15.77 -10.43 17.93
N ALA A 188 -16.58 -10.84 18.90
CA ALA A 188 -17.57 -9.98 19.55
C ALA A 188 -16.98 -8.64 20.02
N GLY A 189 -17.71 -7.55 19.77
CA GLY A 189 -17.32 -6.20 20.17
C GLY A 189 -16.16 -5.57 19.38
N ILE A 190 -15.54 -6.28 18.43
CA ILE A 190 -14.46 -5.76 17.59
C ILE A 190 -15.06 -5.23 16.28
N PRO A 191 -14.96 -3.91 15.98
CA PRO A 191 -15.47 -3.35 14.74
C PRO A 191 -14.66 -3.88 13.56
N GLY A 192 -15.35 -4.50 12.60
CA GLY A 192 -14.74 -4.99 11.37
C GLY A 192 -15.41 -4.42 10.14
N VAL A 193 -14.62 -4.10 9.12
CA VAL A 193 -15.13 -3.71 7.82
C VAL A 193 -14.67 -4.69 6.76
N MET A 194 -15.64 -5.18 5.98
CA MET A 194 -15.42 -5.86 4.72
C MET A 194 -15.63 -4.84 3.60
N ILE A 195 -14.62 -4.68 2.74
CA ILE A 195 -14.64 -3.78 1.60
C ILE A 195 -14.63 -4.61 0.32
N MET A 196 -15.49 -4.26 -0.64
CA MET A 196 -15.48 -4.83 -1.99
C MET A 196 -15.70 -3.75 -3.03
N GLY A 197 -14.95 -3.77 -4.13
CA GLY A 197 -15.21 -2.95 -5.31
C GLY A 197 -16.50 -3.37 -6.01
N GLU A 198 -17.17 -2.43 -6.66
CA GLU A 198 -18.37 -2.73 -7.45
C GLU A 198 -18.09 -3.69 -8.61
N TYR A 199 -16.93 -3.59 -9.27
CA TYR A 199 -16.61 -4.42 -10.44
C TYR A 199 -16.16 -5.84 -10.07
N GLU A 200 -15.79 -6.08 -8.82
CA GLU A 200 -15.56 -7.42 -8.27
C GLU A 200 -16.76 -7.91 -7.44
N PHE A 201 -17.85 -7.14 -7.43
CA PHE A 201 -18.93 -7.36 -6.49
C PHE A 201 -19.61 -8.68 -6.78
N TRP A 202 -19.58 -9.56 -5.78
CA TRP A 202 -20.20 -10.87 -5.85
C TRP A 202 -20.97 -11.11 -4.56
N GLU A 203 -22.27 -11.32 -4.69
CA GLU A 203 -23.17 -11.53 -3.54
C GLU A 203 -22.71 -12.68 -2.64
N ASP A 204 -22.19 -13.75 -3.24
CA ASP A 204 -21.71 -14.92 -2.49
C ASP A 204 -20.50 -14.60 -1.60
N ARG A 205 -19.74 -13.53 -1.89
CA ARG A 205 -18.66 -13.07 -1.00
C ARG A 205 -19.18 -12.39 0.27
N ARG A 206 -20.42 -11.87 0.28
CA ARG A 206 -21.06 -11.28 1.47
C ARG A 206 -21.77 -12.32 2.33
N THR A 207 -22.30 -13.36 1.68
CA THR A 207 -23.09 -14.41 2.33
C THR A 207 -22.41 -15.00 3.59
N PRO A 208 -21.09 -15.29 3.60
CA PRO A 208 -20.41 -15.72 4.82
C PRO A 208 -20.51 -14.72 5.98
N GLY A 209 -20.42 -13.41 5.70
CA GLY A 209 -20.59 -12.37 6.71
C GLY A 209 -22.00 -12.35 7.30
N PHE A 210 -23.03 -12.50 6.47
CA PHE A 210 -24.41 -12.61 6.95
C PHE A 210 -24.65 -13.89 7.77
N ASN A 211 -24.09 -15.01 7.33
CA ASN A 211 -24.17 -16.28 8.07
C ASN A 211 -23.45 -16.19 9.41
N TYR A 212 -22.30 -15.53 9.45
CA TYR A 212 -21.56 -15.25 10.68
C TYR A 212 -22.40 -14.44 11.67
N LEU A 213 -23.07 -13.36 11.22
CA LEU A 213 -23.95 -12.55 12.06
C LEU A 213 -25.16 -13.33 12.59
N LYS A 214 -25.71 -14.26 11.80
CA LYS A 214 -26.79 -15.15 12.25
C LYS A 214 -26.32 -16.16 13.30
N LYS A 215 -25.11 -16.71 13.13
CA LYS A 215 -24.50 -17.64 14.10
C LYS A 215 -24.12 -16.92 15.41
N ASN A 216 -23.76 -15.64 15.33
CA ASN A 216 -23.32 -14.82 16.46
C ASN A 216 -24.21 -13.56 16.59
N PRO A 217 -25.50 -13.73 16.94
CA PRO A 217 -26.44 -12.63 16.91
C PRO A 217 -26.07 -11.57 17.93
N ASN A 218 -26.14 -10.31 17.49
CA ASN A 218 -26.00 -9.12 18.33
C ASN A 218 -24.64 -8.92 19.02
N THR A 219 -23.55 -9.51 18.48
CA THR A 219 -22.22 -9.42 19.11
C THR A 219 -21.20 -8.59 18.34
N THR A 220 -21.22 -8.58 17.00
CA THR A 220 -20.11 -8.04 16.19
C THR A 220 -20.54 -6.82 15.35
N PRO A 221 -19.89 -5.65 15.52
CA PRO A 221 -20.13 -4.49 14.67
C PRO A 221 -19.46 -4.69 13.31
N LEU A 222 -20.22 -5.24 12.34
CA LEU A 222 -19.73 -5.55 11.00
C LEU A 222 -20.25 -4.55 9.96
N THR A 223 -19.31 -3.85 9.32
CA THR A 223 -19.58 -2.95 8.20
C THR A 223 -19.37 -3.68 6.87
N PHE A 224 -20.37 -3.61 5.99
CA PHE A 224 -20.25 -4.02 4.59
C PHE A 224 -20.17 -2.77 3.71
N TYR A 225 -18.95 -2.44 3.28
CA TYR A 225 -18.70 -1.27 2.46
C TYR A 225 -18.46 -1.67 1.00
N ALA A 226 -19.27 -1.14 0.09
CA ALA A 226 -18.99 -1.24 -1.34
C ALA A 226 -18.20 -0.02 -1.79
N ASP A 227 -17.02 -0.24 -2.36
CA ASP A 227 -16.31 0.80 -3.07
C ASP A 227 -16.97 0.99 -4.44
N ALA A 228 -18.07 1.75 -4.44
CA ALA A 228 -18.98 1.87 -5.58
C ALA A 228 -18.26 2.50 -6.79
N GLY A 229 -18.46 1.91 -7.97
CA GLY A 229 -17.78 2.25 -9.22
C GLY A 229 -16.30 1.88 -9.26
N ARG A 230 -15.79 1.09 -8.30
CA ARG A 230 -14.36 0.76 -8.20
C ARG A 230 -14.06 -0.71 -8.50
N GLY A 231 -12.79 -0.99 -8.78
CA GLY A 231 -12.27 -2.32 -9.08
C GLY A 231 -11.55 -2.94 -7.91
N HIS A 232 -10.75 -3.97 -8.19
CA HIS A 232 -10.09 -4.77 -7.15
C HIS A 232 -8.78 -4.14 -6.62
N PHE A 233 -8.10 -3.31 -7.42
CA PHE A 233 -6.72 -2.85 -7.13
C PHE A 233 -6.57 -1.34 -6.94
N ASP A 234 -7.65 -0.58 -7.01
CA ASP A 234 -7.59 0.86 -6.79
C ASP A 234 -7.77 1.22 -5.31
N ALA A 235 -6.99 2.21 -4.89
CA ALA A 235 -6.99 2.81 -3.55
C ALA A 235 -7.24 4.32 -3.67
N THR A 236 -8.49 4.69 -3.96
CA THR A 236 -8.86 6.07 -4.29
C THR A 236 -8.90 6.98 -3.06
N ALA A 237 -8.90 8.29 -3.27
CA ALA A 237 -9.04 9.27 -2.18
C ALA A 237 -10.31 9.07 -1.34
N SER A 238 -11.42 8.63 -1.95
CA SER A 238 -12.66 8.31 -1.23
C SER A 238 -12.50 7.10 -0.30
N LEU A 239 -11.88 6.02 -0.79
CA LEU A 239 -11.59 4.84 0.01
C LEU A 239 -10.62 5.16 1.15
N ILE A 240 -9.54 5.90 0.86
CA ILE A 240 -8.55 6.34 1.87
C ILE A 240 -9.21 7.20 2.94
N THR A 241 -10.09 8.13 2.53
CA THR A 241 -10.85 8.97 3.47
C THR A 241 -11.76 8.12 4.35
N PHE A 242 -12.46 7.15 3.77
CA PHE A 242 -13.32 6.22 4.50
C PHE A 242 -12.51 5.40 5.52
N LEU A 243 -11.37 4.82 5.14
CA LEU A 243 -10.51 4.05 6.04
C LEU A 243 -10.06 4.88 7.24
N GLY A 244 -9.60 6.11 6.99
CA GLY A 244 -9.19 7.02 8.05
C GLY A 244 -10.34 7.44 8.96
N ASP A 245 -11.53 7.72 8.42
CA ASP A 245 -12.74 8.02 9.19
C ASP A 245 -13.19 6.82 10.03
N TYR A 246 -13.08 5.61 9.48
CA TYR A 246 -13.42 4.36 10.16
C TYR A 246 -12.52 4.12 11.38
N ILE A 247 -11.20 4.26 11.20
CA ILE A 247 -10.22 4.15 12.29
C ILE A 247 -10.46 5.24 13.35
N GLU A 248 -10.77 6.47 12.95
CA GLU A 248 -11.05 7.57 13.87
C GLU A 248 -12.29 7.29 14.74
N GLN A 249 -13.36 6.74 14.15
CA GLN A 249 -14.56 6.37 14.92
C GLN A 249 -14.30 5.18 15.84
N ALA A 250 -13.56 4.17 15.37
CA ALA A 250 -13.13 3.05 16.21
C ALA A 250 -12.32 3.55 17.42
N TYR A 251 -11.40 4.51 17.20
CA TYR A 251 -10.61 5.12 18.27
C TYR A 251 -11.48 5.77 19.35
N LYS A 252 -12.43 6.61 18.93
CA LYS A 252 -13.31 7.35 19.86
C LYS A 252 -14.15 6.43 20.75
N GLN A 253 -14.53 5.25 20.26
CA GLN A 253 -15.42 4.35 21.00
C GLN A 253 -14.68 3.25 21.75
N ARG A 254 -13.51 2.81 21.27
CA ARG A 254 -12.78 1.69 21.88
C ARG A 254 -11.70 2.11 22.87
N VAL A 255 -11.08 3.27 22.71
CA VAL A 255 -10.00 3.70 23.59
C VAL A 255 -10.57 4.34 24.86
N GLY A 256 -10.20 3.80 26.04
CA GLY A 256 -10.55 4.40 27.33
C GLY A 256 -9.78 5.70 27.58
N ARG A 257 -10.37 6.66 28.32
CA ARG A 257 -9.73 7.96 28.63
C ARG A 257 -8.40 7.84 29.38
N SER A 258 -8.14 6.73 30.07
CA SER A 258 -6.98 6.52 30.94
C SER A 258 -6.20 5.23 30.69
N SER A 259 -6.65 4.37 29.76
CA SER A 259 -5.98 3.10 29.46
C SER A 259 -6.10 2.74 27.98
N LEU A 260 -5.11 2.01 27.46
CA LEU A 260 -5.16 1.40 26.13
C LEU A 260 -5.93 0.07 26.12
N ILE A 261 -6.67 -0.23 27.20
CA ILE A 261 -7.57 -1.38 27.25
C ILE A 261 -8.75 -1.06 26.33
N LEU A 262 -8.95 -1.91 25.33
CA LEU A 262 -9.97 -1.72 24.32
C LEU A 262 -11.34 -2.10 24.86
N LYS A 263 -12.28 -1.16 24.81
CA LYS A 263 -13.68 -1.43 25.13
C LYS A 263 -14.35 -2.16 23.97
N PRO A 264 -15.15 -3.20 24.20
CA PRO A 264 -16.00 -3.76 23.17
C PRO A 264 -17.03 -2.72 22.73
N ILE A 265 -17.37 -2.72 21.45
CA ILE A 265 -18.47 -1.90 20.93
C ILE A 265 -19.79 -2.62 21.18
N ILE A 266 -20.75 -1.86 21.69
CA ILE A 266 -22.15 -2.28 21.89
C ILE A 266 -22.94 -1.86 20.65
N LEU A 267 -23.66 -2.78 20.01
CA LEU A 267 -24.28 -2.54 18.69
C LEU A 267 -25.32 -1.43 18.72
N GLU A 268 -26.05 -1.33 19.84
CA GLU A 268 -27.10 -0.36 20.12
C GLU A 268 -26.58 1.09 20.08
N SER A 269 -25.28 1.29 20.26
CA SER A 269 -24.64 2.61 20.13
C SER A 269 -24.51 3.09 18.69
N GLY A 270 -24.68 2.19 17.71
CA GLY A 270 -24.47 2.47 16.29
C GLY A 270 -25.74 2.64 15.48
N VAL A 271 -25.55 2.64 14.17
CA VAL A 271 -26.58 2.79 13.14
C VAL A 271 -26.55 1.56 12.25
N LEU A 272 -27.73 1.04 11.92
CA LEU A 272 -27.88 0.06 10.85
C LEU A 272 -28.28 0.79 9.58
N MET A 273 -27.65 0.40 8.47
CA MET A 273 -27.99 0.84 7.13
C MET A 273 -28.12 -0.36 6.20
N ASP A 274 -28.93 -0.20 5.15
CA ASP A 274 -28.98 -1.20 4.09
C ASP A 274 -27.61 -1.33 3.41
N VAL A 275 -27.29 -2.53 2.96
CA VAL A 275 -26.04 -2.79 2.25
C VAL A 275 -26.12 -2.23 0.83
N TRP A 276 -24.97 -2.07 0.16
CA TRP A 276 -24.96 -1.63 -1.24
C TRP A 276 -25.86 -2.52 -2.11
N ARG A 277 -26.63 -1.86 -2.97
CA ARG A 277 -27.48 -2.44 -4.00
C ARG A 277 -27.14 -1.78 -5.33
N LYS A 278 -26.64 -2.59 -6.25
CA LYS A 278 -26.28 -2.11 -7.59
C LYS A 278 -27.52 -1.53 -8.26
N ASP A 279 -27.40 -0.27 -8.71
CA ASP A 279 -28.42 0.43 -9.48
C ASP A 279 -29.82 0.36 -8.83
N SER A 280 -29.88 0.51 -7.51
CA SER A 280 -31.12 0.55 -6.73
C SER A 280 -30.94 1.33 -5.45
N LEU A 281 -31.99 2.05 -5.03
CA LEU A 281 -32.02 2.77 -3.77
C LEU A 281 -32.02 1.78 -2.57
N PRO A 282 -31.56 2.21 -1.39
CA PRO A 282 -31.68 1.41 -0.17
C PRO A 282 -33.17 1.12 0.13
N GLN A 283 -33.46 -0.12 0.51
CA GLN A 283 -34.82 -0.55 0.90
C GLN A 283 -35.23 0.02 2.26
N TYR A 284 -34.26 0.22 3.15
CA TYR A 284 -34.47 0.75 4.50
C TYR A 284 -33.53 1.94 4.74
N PRO A 285 -34.02 3.06 5.28
CA PRO A 285 -33.17 4.19 5.61
C PRO A 285 -32.23 3.84 6.76
N ALA A 286 -31.02 4.41 6.74
CA ALA A 286 -30.09 4.29 7.84
C ALA A 286 -30.69 4.91 9.12
N THR A 287 -30.76 4.14 10.21
CA THR A 287 -31.32 4.59 11.48
C THR A 287 -30.64 3.92 12.67
N ALA A 288 -30.92 4.41 13.87
CA ALA A 288 -30.41 3.80 15.10
C ALA A 288 -30.74 2.30 15.14
N TYR A 289 -29.82 1.51 15.69
CA TYR A 289 -29.92 0.04 15.72
C TYR A 289 -31.31 -0.47 16.13
N GLU A 290 -31.89 0.11 17.20
CA GLU A 290 -33.21 -0.31 17.69
C GLU A 290 -34.39 0.05 16.80
N LEU A 291 -34.24 1.07 15.96
CA LEU A 291 -35.30 1.58 15.09
C LEU A 291 -35.24 0.98 13.68
N TYR A 292 -34.25 0.13 13.40
CA TYR A 292 -34.08 -0.44 12.07
C TYR A 292 -35.16 -1.49 11.77
N LYS A 293 -35.90 -1.28 10.68
CA LYS A 293 -37.05 -2.10 10.29
C LYS A 293 -36.70 -3.26 9.35
N GLY A 294 -35.49 -3.29 8.79
CA GLY A 294 -35.02 -4.36 7.92
C GLY A 294 -34.41 -5.53 8.70
N ASP A 295 -33.99 -6.58 7.98
CA ASP A 295 -33.26 -7.70 8.55
C ASP A 295 -31.88 -7.24 9.07
N ARG A 296 -31.71 -7.21 10.39
CA ARG A 296 -30.47 -6.76 11.06
C ARG A 296 -29.27 -7.64 10.70
N PHE A 297 -29.47 -8.90 10.34
CA PHE A 297 -28.39 -9.82 9.93
C PHE A 297 -27.94 -9.64 8.49
N LYS A 298 -28.68 -8.86 7.70
CA LYS A 298 -28.34 -8.46 6.32
C LYS A 298 -28.08 -6.96 6.19
N ALA A 299 -28.00 -6.25 7.32
CA ALA A 299 -27.68 -4.83 7.36
C ALA A 299 -26.19 -4.60 7.60
N SER A 300 -25.70 -3.45 7.18
CA SER A 300 -24.37 -2.97 7.57
C SER A 300 -24.48 -2.17 8.86
N TRP A 301 -23.69 -2.53 9.86
CA TRP A 301 -23.50 -1.71 11.05
C TRP A 301 -22.46 -0.63 10.79
N VAL A 302 -22.72 0.60 11.23
CA VAL A 302 -21.77 1.73 11.17
C VAL A 302 -21.83 2.55 12.46
N PHE A 303 -20.75 3.25 12.76
CA PHE A 303 -20.57 3.93 14.05
C PHE A 303 -21.61 5.00 14.36
N ASN A 304 -22.09 5.74 13.34
CA ASN A 304 -23.05 6.83 13.51
C ASN A 304 -23.70 7.23 12.18
N LYS A 305 -24.71 8.11 12.26
CA LYS A 305 -25.46 8.61 11.09
C LYS A 305 -24.58 9.40 10.10
N GLN A 306 -23.55 10.10 10.58
CA GLN A 306 -22.66 10.87 9.70
C GLN A 306 -21.87 9.93 8.79
N MET A 307 -21.34 8.83 9.33
CA MET A 307 -20.65 7.81 8.55
C MET A 307 -21.60 7.12 7.56
N ALA A 308 -22.83 6.76 8.00
CA ALA A 308 -23.84 6.22 7.10
C ALA A 308 -24.12 7.15 5.91
N GLY A 309 -24.25 8.45 6.16
CA GLY A 309 -24.46 9.46 5.12
C GLY A 309 -23.27 9.58 4.17
N LYS A 310 -22.03 9.54 4.66
CA LYS A 310 -20.82 9.55 3.81
C LYS A 310 -20.76 8.33 2.89
N ILE A 311 -21.09 7.15 3.42
CA ILE A 311 -21.14 5.90 2.65
C ILE A 311 -22.22 5.99 1.57
N GLU A 312 -23.44 6.39 1.93
CA GLU A 312 -24.54 6.51 0.95
C GLU A 312 -24.26 7.59 -0.11
N ASN A 313 -23.58 8.69 0.24
CA ASN A 313 -23.14 9.68 -0.74
C ASN A 313 -22.14 9.08 -1.74
N ASN A 314 -21.24 8.20 -1.31
CA ASN A 314 -20.34 7.49 -2.23
C ASN A 314 -21.14 6.56 -3.17
N TYR A 315 -22.11 5.84 -2.61
CA TYR A 315 -22.99 4.93 -3.35
C TYR A 315 -23.79 5.66 -4.44
N GLN A 316 -24.35 6.82 -4.13
CA GLN A 316 -25.09 7.66 -5.08
C GLN A 316 -24.26 8.14 -6.27
N ARG A 317 -22.94 8.31 -6.11
CA ARG A 317 -22.05 8.73 -7.21
C ARG A 317 -21.90 7.68 -8.30
N SER A 318 -22.17 6.40 -8.01
CA SER A 318 -22.05 5.29 -8.97
C SER A 318 -23.41 4.79 -9.50
N ARG A 319 -24.44 4.86 -8.66
CA ARG A 319 -25.75 4.28 -8.93
C ARG A 319 -26.37 4.85 -10.21
N PHE A 320 -26.94 3.98 -11.03
CA PHE A 320 -27.63 4.29 -12.29
C PHE A 320 -26.77 4.91 -13.40
N LYS A 321 -25.46 5.02 -13.20
CA LYS A 321 -24.54 5.51 -14.23
C LYS A 321 -24.01 4.36 -15.09
N LYS A 322 -23.63 4.68 -16.33
CA LYS A 322 -23.06 3.73 -17.29
C LYS A 322 -21.62 3.37 -16.93
N VAL A 323 -21.18 2.19 -17.35
CA VAL A 323 -19.79 1.73 -17.25
C VAL A 323 -19.04 2.14 -18.52
N ARG A 324 -17.76 2.49 -18.39
CA ARG A 324 -16.81 2.62 -19.52
C ARG A 324 -15.80 1.48 -19.46
N GLU A 325 -15.35 1.04 -20.62
CA GLU A 325 -14.26 0.08 -20.72
C GLU A 325 -12.97 0.82 -21.08
N LEU A 326 -11.91 0.54 -20.33
CA LEU A 326 -10.58 1.11 -20.57
C LEU A 326 -9.64 0.02 -21.09
N GLY A 327 -8.62 0.43 -21.83
CA GLY A 327 -7.57 -0.43 -22.35
C GLY A 327 -6.23 0.28 -22.40
N PHE A 328 -5.25 -0.34 -23.07
CA PHE A 328 -3.89 0.15 -23.15
C PHE A 328 -3.36 0.15 -24.57
N GLN A 329 -2.39 1.02 -24.84
CA GLN A 329 -1.61 1.05 -26.06
C GLN A 329 -0.11 1.07 -25.73
N LEU A 330 0.65 0.31 -26.52
CA LEU A 330 2.12 0.35 -26.57
C LEU A 330 2.53 0.72 -27.99
N GLN A 331 3.44 1.69 -28.14
CA GLN A 331 3.92 2.16 -29.44
C GLN A 331 2.80 2.46 -30.46
N GLY A 332 1.68 3.03 -29.99
CA GLY A 332 0.52 3.37 -30.81
C GLY A 332 -0.39 2.19 -31.19
N LYS A 333 -0.09 0.97 -30.74
CA LYS A 333 -0.89 -0.23 -31.00
C LYS A 333 -1.71 -0.62 -29.75
N PRO A 334 -3.01 -0.93 -29.88
CA PRO A 334 -3.80 -1.49 -28.79
C PRO A 334 -3.19 -2.80 -28.27
N VAL A 335 -3.23 -2.99 -26.96
CA VAL A 335 -2.89 -4.25 -26.29
C VAL A 335 -4.16 -5.08 -26.14
N GLU A 336 -4.07 -6.38 -26.44
CA GLU A 336 -5.22 -7.28 -26.32
C GLU A 336 -5.53 -7.60 -24.86
N LYS A 337 -6.83 -7.63 -24.55
CA LYS A 337 -7.34 -8.07 -23.24
C LYS A 337 -7.23 -9.58 -23.11
N GLN A 338 -6.82 -10.05 -21.95
CA GLN A 338 -6.64 -11.45 -21.61
C GLN A 338 -7.50 -11.84 -20.42
N GLN A 339 -7.85 -13.12 -20.30
CA GLN A 339 -8.60 -13.67 -19.16
C GLN A 339 -7.64 -14.01 -18.01
N THR A 340 -6.95 -12.99 -17.49
CA THR A 340 -6.03 -13.10 -16.35
C THR A 340 -6.42 -12.10 -15.26
N HIS A 341 -5.88 -12.26 -14.06
CA HIS A 341 -6.12 -11.31 -12.96
C HIS A 341 -5.69 -9.87 -13.31
N ALA A 342 -4.67 -9.72 -14.16
CA ALA A 342 -4.21 -8.43 -14.66
C ALA A 342 -5.04 -7.88 -15.81
N ASN A 343 -5.82 -8.71 -16.52
CA ASN A 343 -6.53 -8.40 -17.76
C ASN A 343 -5.66 -7.93 -18.95
N TYR A 344 -4.54 -7.26 -18.72
CA TYR A 344 -3.61 -6.78 -19.74
C TYR A 344 -2.17 -7.07 -19.28
N HIS A 345 -1.40 -7.71 -20.16
CA HIS A 345 0.04 -7.89 -20.00
C HIS A 345 0.75 -7.00 -20.99
N LEU A 346 1.59 -6.10 -20.47
CA LEU A 346 2.33 -5.11 -21.24
C LEU A 346 3.76 -5.58 -21.42
N ASP A 347 4.27 -5.47 -22.64
CA ASP A 347 5.69 -5.71 -22.92
C ASP A 347 6.53 -4.54 -22.42
N PHE A 348 7.65 -4.86 -21.77
CA PHE A 348 8.63 -3.85 -21.38
C PHE A 348 9.50 -3.48 -22.58
N ILE A 349 9.29 -2.27 -23.10
CA ILE A 349 10.06 -1.72 -24.22
C ILE A 349 10.71 -0.41 -23.75
N PRO A 350 11.95 -0.46 -23.22
CA PRO A 350 12.62 0.73 -22.73
C PRO A 350 13.15 1.61 -23.87
N GLU A 351 13.34 2.89 -23.56
CA GLU A 351 14.13 3.82 -24.35
C GLU A 351 15.63 3.48 -24.28
N SER A 352 16.46 4.30 -24.95
CA SER A 352 17.90 4.10 -25.01
C SER A 352 18.62 4.14 -23.66
N ASP A 353 17.99 4.69 -22.62
CA ASP A 353 18.53 4.72 -21.26
C ASP A 353 18.27 3.42 -20.47
N GLY A 354 17.53 2.47 -21.04
CA GLY A 354 17.21 1.18 -20.42
C GLY A 354 16.20 1.23 -19.29
N LEU A 355 15.69 2.41 -18.92
CA LEU A 355 14.88 2.64 -17.71
C LEU A 355 13.55 3.31 -17.99
N THR A 356 13.51 4.21 -18.97
CA THR A 356 12.32 4.98 -19.34
C THR A 356 11.50 4.17 -20.34
N PHE A 357 10.18 4.16 -20.20
CA PHE A 357 9.28 3.42 -21.09
C PHE A 357 7.92 4.12 -21.19
N HIS A 358 7.15 3.77 -22.22
CA HIS A 358 5.88 4.42 -22.53
C HIS A 358 4.70 3.47 -22.51
N VAL A 359 3.64 3.87 -21.81
CA VAL A 359 2.37 3.16 -21.74
C VAL A 359 1.26 4.19 -21.82
N LYS A 360 0.31 4.00 -22.74
CA LYS A 360 -0.86 4.89 -22.83
C LYS A 360 -2.11 4.14 -22.43
N ALA A 361 -2.91 4.71 -21.55
CA ALA A 361 -4.28 4.25 -21.30
C ALA A 361 -5.24 4.85 -22.33
N ILE A 362 -6.27 4.09 -22.72
CA ILE A 362 -7.28 4.51 -23.71
C ILE A 362 -8.68 4.14 -23.24
N ASP A 363 -9.65 4.95 -23.64
CA ASP A 363 -11.06 4.58 -23.58
C ASP A 363 -11.39 3.77 -24.84
N VAL A 364 -11.75 2.49 -24.66
CA VAL A 364 -12.10 1.61 -25.79
C VAL A 364 -13.58 1.70 -26.17
N SER A 365 -14.39 2.39 -25.37
CA SER A 365 -15.80 2.65 -25.67
C SER A 365 -16.03 3.77 -26.69
N GLY A 366 -14.96 4.49 -27.08
CA GLY A 366 -14.97 5.44 -28.20
C GLY A 366 -15.24 6.89 -27.83
N ASP A 367 -15.57 7.15 -26.57
CA ASP A 367 -15.63 8.50 -26.02
C ASP A 367 -14.20 9.02 -25.81
N ARG A 368 -13.83 10.13 -26.46
CA ARG A 368 -12.46 10.67 -26.42
C ARG A 368 -12.19 11.42 -25.11
N GLU A 369 -12.27 10.73 -23.98
CA GLU A 369 -11.83 11.26 -22.70
C GLU A 369 -10.35 10.94 -22.43
N GLU A 370 -9.71 11.83 -21.69
CA GLU A 370 -8.34 11.64 -21.23
C GLU A 370 -8.34 10.62 -20.09
N VAL A 371 -7.69 9.48 -20.32
CA VAL A 371 -7.56 8.40 -19.33
C VAL A 371 -6.25 8.58 -18.56
N THR A 372 -6.36 8.74 -17.25
CA THR A 372 -5.20 8.85 -16.37
C THR A 372 -4.61 7.47 -16.11
N LEU A 373 -3.28 7.40 -16.02
CA LEU A 373 -2.57 6.15 -15.72
C LEU A 373 -1.67 6.33 -14.50
N ASP A 374 -1.91 5.54 -13.45
CA ASP A 374 -1.17 5.61 -12.18
C ASP A 374 -0.55 4.28 -11.76
N ARG A 375 0.31 4.33 -10.74
CA ARG A 375 0.96 3.17 -10.13
C ARG A 375 0.07 2.53 -9.08
N ILE A 376 -0.13 1.21 -9.16
CA ILE A 376 -0.65 0.40 -8.06
C ILE A 376 0.50 0.04 -7.11
N CYS A 377 1.51 -0.68 -7.61
CA CYS A 377 2.72 -1.06 -6.89
C CYS A 377 3.83 -1.47 -7.87
N GLY A 378 5.07 -1.58 -7.37
CA GLY A 378 6.24 -2.01 -8.14
C GLY A 378 7.29 -0.90 -8.32
N PRO A 379 8.50 -1.25 -8.81
CA PRO A 379 9.68 -0.39 -8.81
C PRO A 379 9.67 0.57 -10.00
N PHE A 380 8.68 1.46 -10.07
CA PHE A 380 8.60 2.48 -11.09
C PHE A 380 7.94 3.75 -10.57
N MET A 381 8.19 4.84 -11.28
CA MET A 381 7.57 6.14 -11.05
C MET A 381 6.91 6.67 -12.32
N LYS A 382 5.84 7.42 -12.14
CA LYS A 382 5.15 8.16 -13.22
C LYS A 382 5.89 9.47 -13.46
N LEU A 383 6.30 9.73 -14.71
CA LEU A 383 6.84 11.03 -15.12
C LEU A 383 5.74 11.91 -15.71
N ASN A 384 4.83 11.30 -16.47
CA ASN A 384 3.56 11.89 -16.95
C ASN A 384 2.57 10.75 -17.28
N ASP A 385 1.37 11.06 -17.81
CA ASP A 385 0.32 10.07 -18.11
C ASP A 385 0.68 9.01 -19.17
N THR A 386 1.77 9.21 -19.91
CA THR A 386 2.24 8.24 -20.93
C THR A 386 3.65 7.73 -20.71
N THR A 387 4.44 8.37 -19.83
CA THR A 387 5.86 8.08 -19.64
C THR A 387 6.17 7.72 -18.20
N PHE A 388 6.87 6.62 -18.04
CA PHE A 388 7.24 6.03 -16.77
C PHE A 388 8.73 5.70 -16.76
N ARG A 389 9.28 5.52 -15.57
CA ARG A 389 10.68 5.15 -15.38
C ARG A 389 10.80 4.10 -14.29
N ILE A 390 11.63 3.08 -14.52
CA ILE A 390 12.03 2.15 -13.46
C ILE A 390 12.69 2.95 -12.33
N GLN A 391 12.22 2.72 -11.11
CA GLN A 391 12.69 3.36 -9.89
C GLN A 391 12.59 2.35 -8.75
N PHE A 392 13.70 1.73 -8.42
CA PHE A 392 13.78 0.86 -7.24
C PHE A 392 13.67 1.68 -5.95
N ASP A 393 13.16 1.03 -4.92
CA ASP A 393 12.93 1.61 -3.60
C ASP A 393 13.41 0.67 -2.48
N LYS A 394 12.94 0.93 -1.26
CA LYS A 394 13.18 0.15 -0.03
C LYS A 394 12.98 -1.37 -0.15
N ILE A 395 12.20 -1.87 -1.12
CA ILE A 395 12.06 -3.31 -1.40
C ILE A 395 13.36 -3.89 -2.01
N GLY A 396 14.12 -3.05 -2.70
CA GLY A 396 15.38 -3.39 -3.34
C GLY A 396 15.23 -4.03 -4.71
N MET A 397 16.33 -4.57 -5.22
CA MET A 397 16.45 -5.11 -6.59
C MET A 397 16.42 -6.64 -6.67
N ASN A 398 16.20 -7.34 -5.55
CA ASN A 398 16.35 -8.80 -5.51
C ASN A 398 15.12 -9.54 -5.00
N ASN A 399 13.98 -8.87 -4.79
CA ASN A 399 12.75 -9.53 -4.37
C ASN A 399 12.01 -10.08 -5.60
N PRO A 400 11.99 -11.40 -5.84
CA PRO A 400 11.43 -11.98 -7.07
C PRO A 400 9.91 -11.85 -7.19
N LYS A 401 9.22 -11.44 -6.11
CA LYS A 401 7.78 -11.19 -6.12
C LYS A 401 7.44 -9.72 -6.39
N ARG A 402 8.37 -8.79 -6.16
CA ARG A 402 8.05 -7.36 -6.02
C ARG A 402 8.98 -6.43 -6.82
N SER A 403 10.23 -6.83 -7.04
CA SER A 403 11.24 -6.00 -7.70
C SER A 403 11.22 -6.10 -9.23
N ASN A 404 10.34 -6.90 -9.83
CA ASN A 404 10.22 -7.01 -11.28
C ASN A 404 8.79 -6.97 -11.81
N ASP A 405 7.84 -6.60 -10.96
CA ASP A 405 6.42 -6.68 -11.25
C ASP A 405 5.81 -5.28 -11.11
N LEU A 406 5.44 -4.67 -12.24
CA LEU A 406 4.94 -3.31 -12.32
C LEU A 406 3.44 -3.36 -12.59
N TRP A 407 2.66 -2.80 -11.68
CA TRP A 407 1.20 -2.80 -11.76
C TRP A 407 0.66 -1.39 -11.98
N PHE A 408 -0.15 -1.26 -13.02
CA PHE A 408 -0.71 0.01 -13.48
C PHE A 408 -2.21 0.06 -13.24
N LEU A 409 -2.72 1.27 -13.00
CA LEU A 409 -4.14 1.58 -12.88
C LEU A 409 -4.50 2.66 -13.90
N ALA A 410 -5.14 2.26 -15.00
CA ALA A 410 -5.87 3.19 -15.85
C ALA A 410 -7.18 3.56 -15.17
N HIS A 411 -7.52 4.85 -15.14
CA HIS A 411 -8.78 5.31 -14.57
C HIS A 411 -9.32 6.59 -15.19
N VAL A 412 -10.64 6.74 -15.08
CA VAL A 412 -11.40 7.93 -15.48
C VAL A 412 -12.39 8.27 -14.37
N ASP A 413 -12.46 9.55 -14.01
CA ASP A 413 -13.36 10.01 -12.96
C ASP A 413 -14.84 9.85 -13.34
N THR A 414 -15.73 9.86 -12.35
CA THR A 414 -17.17 9.81 -12.62
C THR A 414 -17.69 11.15 -13.13
N ASP A 415 -18.64 11.13 -14.06
CA ASP A 415 -19.38 12.30 -14.54
C ASP A 415 -20.90 12.10 -14.40
N ASN A 416 -21.72 12.91 -15.08
CA ASN A 416 -23.18 12.80 -15.01
C ASN A 416 -23.76 11.56 -15.72
N ILE A 417 -23.01 10.93 -16.61
CA ILE A 417 -23.42 9.79 -17.45
C ILE A 417 -22.77 8.49 -16.97
N TYR A 418 -21.49 8.55 -16.64
CA TYR A 418 -20.62 7.42 -16.38
C TYR A 418 -20.14 7.37 -14.92
N LYS A 419 -20.14 6.16 -14.37
CA LYS A 419 -19.47 5.89 -13.10
C LYS A 419 -17.96 5.85 -13.32
N TYR A 420 -17.21 5.89 -12.24
CA TYR A 420 -15.76 5.79 -12.27
C TYR A 420 -15.32 4.52 -13.02
N ALA A 421 -14.36 4.64 -13.92
CA ALA A 421 -13.86 3.50 -14.69
C ALA A 421 -12.44 3.17 -14.21
N VAL A 422 -12.13 1.88 -14.08
CA VAL A 422 -10.79 1.40 -13.77
C VAL A 422 -10.43 0.20 -14.60
N GLN A 423 -9.15 0.11 -14.94
CA GLN A 423 -8.58 -1.08 -15.53
C GLN A 423 -7.13 -1.22 -15.09
N GLN A 424 -6.79 -2.38 -14.55
CA GLN A 424 -5.41 -2.72 -14.21
C GLN A 424 -4.66 -3.30 -15.41
N ALA A 425 -3.34 -3.21 -15.37
CA ALA A 425 -2.41 -3.95 -16.22
C ALA A 425 -1.16 -4.33 -15.45
N ASN A 426 -0.46 -5.35 -15.95
CA ASN A 426 0.81 -5.81 -15.44
C ASN A 426 1.90 -5.72 -16.51
N MET A 427 3.09 -5.28 -16.12
CA MET A 427 4.32 -5.35 -16.92
C MET A 427 5.39 -6.05 -16.08
N ARG A 428 6.12 -6.99 -16.67
CA ARG A 428 7.28 -7.60 -16.01
C ARG A 428 8.57 -7.12 -16.66
N ILE A 429 9.55 -6.82 -15.83
CA ILE A 429 10.91 -6.50 -16.26
C ILE A 429 11.85 -7.66 -15.90
N PRO A 430 13.02 -7.79 -16.53
CA PRO A 430 14.06 -8.65 -16.00
C PRO A 430 14.44 -8.23 -14.56
N MET A 431 14.74 -9.17 -13.68
CA MET A 431 15.24 -8.84 -12.33
C MET A 431 16.62 -8.16 -12.40
N LYS A 432 17.44 -8.61 -13.36
CA LYS A 432 18.74 -8.05 -13.72
C LYS A 432 18.86 -8.08 -15.24
N ASN A 433 19.54 -7.07 -15.78
CA ASN A 433 20.12 -7.13 -17.11
C ASN A 433 21.44 -7.91 -17.05
N GLU A 434 21.52 -9.01 -17.78
CA GLU A 434 22.71 -9.88 -17.83
C GLU A 434 23.57 -9.65 -19.09
N GLU A 435 23.17 -8.73 -19.97
CA GLU A 435 23.85 -8.48 -21.23
C GLU A 435 24.98 -7.45 -21.12
N GLY A 436 26.12 -7.76 -21.74
CA GLY A 436 27.21 -6.82 -21.97
C GLY A 436 28.26 -6.74 -20.86
N ASN A 437 28.89 -5.57 -20.75
CA ASN A 437 30.01 -5.35 -19.84
C ASN A 437 29.55 -5.29 -18.37
N VAL A 438 30.36 -5.84 -17.47
CA VAL A 438 30.17 -5.66 -16.02
C VAL A 438 30.43 -4.21 -15.65
N GLN A 439 29.71 -3.72 -14.64
CA GLN A 439 29.93 -2.41 -14.05
C GLN A 439 29.95 -2.51 -12.53
N GLU A 440 30.67 -1.58 -11.91
CA GLU A 440 30.75 -1.41 -10.47
C GLU A 440 30.33 0.02 -10.12
N ILE A 441 29.75 0.19 -8.93
CA ILE A 441 29.37 1.50 -8.40
C ILE A 441 30.40 1.90 -7.36
N ASP A 442 31.05 3.04 -7.58
CA ASP A 442 31.77 3.75 -6.52
C ASP A 442 30.81 4.75 -5.88
N PHE A 443 30.42 4.49 -4.63
CA PHE A 443 29.53 5.37 -3.86
C PHE A 443 30.35 6.08 -2.79
N THR A 444 30.47 7.40 -2.89
CA THR A 444 31.21 8.22 -1.93
C THR A 444 30.64 8.04 -0.52
N THR A 445 31.53 7.81 0.46
CA THR A 445 31.13 7.60 1.86
C THR A 445 30.37 8.80 2.40
N ILE A 446 29.19 8.54 2.97
CA ILE A 446 28.39 9.53 3.69
C ILE A 446 28.86 9.57 5.15
N THR A 447 29.17 10.76 5.64
CA THR A 447 29.53 10.98 7.05
C THR A 447 28.28 11.10 7.92
N ASP A 448 28.41 10.71 9.19
CA ASP A 448 27.41 10.99 10.21
C ASP A 448 27.06 12.48 10.27
N VAL A 449 25.81 12.77 10.63
CA VAL A 449 25.27 14.13 10.75
C VAL A 449 24.71 14.35 12.15
N THR A 450 24.56 15.60 12.58
CA THR A 450 23.85 15.94 13.81
C THR A 450 22.36 16.15 13.56
N LEU A 451 21.55 15.96 14.60
CA LEU A 451 20.13 16.28 14.57
C LEU A 451 19.91 17.74 14.15
N GLY A 452 19.05 17.96 13.16
CA GLY A 452 18.80 19.28 12.58
C GLY A 452 19.55 19.56 11.27
N ALA A 453 20.44 18.64 10.83
CA ALA A 453 20.90 18.63 9.45
C ALA A 453 19.70 18.60 8.49
N LYS A 454 19.77 19.42 7.44
CA LYS A 454 18.66 19.54 6.47
C LYS A 454 18.82 18.59 5.30
N THR A 455 20.02 18.56 4.72
CA THR A 455 20.30 17.80 3.50
C THR A 455 21.74 17.28 3.46
N VAL A 456 21.95 16.19 2.74
CA VAL A 456 23.28 15.68 2.33
C VAL A 456 23.25 15.40 0.82
N SER A 457 24.29 15.82 0.09
CA SER A 457 24.41 15.47 -1.33
C SER A 457 24.90 14.03 -1.49
N LEU A 458 24.30 13.29 -2.41
CA LEU A 458 24.71 11.93 -2.74
C LEU A 458 25.53 11.93 -4.01
N HIS A 459 26.67 11.22 -3.99
CA HIS A 459 27.58 11.14 -5.11
C HIS A 459 28.01 9.69 -5.33
N ALA A 460 27.72 9.16 -6.52
CA ALA A 460 28.18 7.86 -6.94
C ALA A 460 28.43 7.84 -8.44
N THR A 461 29.36 6.99 -8.88
CA THR A 461 29.72 6.82 -10.29
C THR A 461 29.74 5.35 -10.66
N SER A 462 29.27 5.03 -11.86
CA SER A 462 29.46 3.72 -12.47
C SER A 462 30.80 3.65 -13.20
N SER A 463 31.51 2.52 -13.13
CA SER A 463 32.71 2.26 -13.93
C SER A 463 32.47 2.28 -15.45
N GLN A 464 31.20 2.18 -15.87
CA GLN A 464 30.76 2.33 -17.27
C GLN A 464 30.15 3.71 -17.55
N GLN A 465 30.34 4.68 -16.66
CA GLN A 465 29.88 6.08 -16.79
C GLN A 465 28.35 6.23 -16.94
N LEU A 466 27.59 5.22 -16.50
CA LEU A 466 26.13 5.29 -16.46
C LEU A 466 25.63 6.10 -15.25
N PRO A 467 24.50 6.82 -15.36
CA PRO A 467 23.96 7.62 -14.25
C PRO A 467 23.52 6.77 -13.07
N VAL A 468 24.10 6.91 -11.88
CA VAL A 468 23.70 6.14 -10.69
C VAL A 468 22.46 6.74 -10.05
N SER A 469 21.52 5.87 -9.66
CA SER A 469 20.29 6.24 -8.95
C SER A 469 20.38 5.83 -7.48
N PHE A 470 19.52 6.42 -6.64
CA PHE A 470 19.53 6.18 -5.21
C PHE A 470 18.12 5.89 -4.67
N TYR A 471 18.03 5.18 -3.56
CA TYR A 471 16.84 5.15 -2.71
C TYR A 471 17.24 5.07 -1.23
N VAL A 472 16.37 5.55 -0.35
CA VAL A 472 16.47 5.31 1.09
C VAL A 472 15.86 3.95 1.38
N LYS A 473 16.64 3.03 1.95
CA LYS A 473 16.09 1.75 2.45
C LYS A 473 15.33 2.01 3.74
N SER A 474 15.98 2.62 4.74
CA SER A 474 15.35 3.02 5.99
C SER A 474 16.02 4.26 6.57
N GLY A 475 15.28 5.03 7.36
CA GLY A 475 15.77 6.25 7.99
C GLY A 475 14.78 7.41 7.81
N PRO A 476 14.83 8.45 8.67
CA PRO A 476 13.94 9.60 8.60
C PRO A 476 14.35 10.57 7.47
N ALA A 477 14.45 10.08 6.24
CA ALA A 477 14.87 10.87 5.09
C ALA A 477 14.23 10.38 3.79
N TYR A 478 14.21 11.25 2.79
CA TYR A 478 13.81 10.96 1.41
C TYR A 478 14.83 11.54 0.44
N ILE A 479 14.80 11.09 -0.82
CA ILE A 479 15.69 11.60 -1.87
C ILE A 479 14.90 12.45 -2.84
N GLU A 480 15.46 13.61 -3.17
CA GLU A 480 14.97 14.52 -4.19
C GLU A 480 16.18 15.15 -4.88
N ASN A 481 16.22 15.09 -6.22
CA ASN A 481 17.28 15.71 -7.03
C ASN A 481 18.72 15.36 -6.60
N GLY A 482 18.96 14.07 -6.28
CA GLY A 482 20.28 13.57 -5.86
C GLY A 482 20.72 14.04 -4.46
N LYS A 483 19.83 14.67 -3.69
CA LYS A 483 20.05 15.05 -2.30
C LYS A 483 19.17 14.22 -1.40
N LEU A 484 19.74 13.83 -0.28
CA LEU A 484 19.01 13.26 0.84
C LEU A 484 18.46 14.41 1.70
N HIS A 485 17.16 14.41 1.95
CA HIS A 485 16.45 15.40 2.77
C HIS A 485 15.99 14.75 4.07
N PHE A 486 16.41 15.29 5.21
CA PHE A 486 16.02 14.77 6.51
C PHE A 486 14.65 15.31 6.93
N THR A 487 13.86 14.42 7.54
CA THR A 487 12.54 14.71 8.10
C THR A 487 12.61 14.84 9.62
N LYS A 488 11.51 15.29 10.23
CA LYS A 488 11.45 15.33 11.69
C LYS A 488 11.37 13.92 12.24
N VAL A 489 12.02 13.72 13.39
CA VAL A 489 11.99 12.45 14.10
C VAL A 489 11.09 12.56 15.33
N PRO A 490 10.35 11.49 15.67
CA PRO A 490 9.55 11.45 16.89
C PRO A 490 10.37 11.78 18.15
N PRO A 491 9.82 12.50 19.15
CA PRO A 491 10.58 13.07 20.27
C PRO A 491 11.23 12.04 21.20
N ARG A 492 10.73 10.80 21.26
CA ARG A 492 11.35 9.69 22.04
C ARG A 492 12.25 8.78 21.22
N THR A 493 12.62 9.21 20.01
CA THR A 493 13.53 8.45 19.15
C THR A 493 14.83 8.14 19.90
N LYS A 494 15.25 6.88 19.86
CA LYS A 494 16.56 6.44 20.36
C LYS A 494 17.65 6.85 19.36
N PHE A 495 18.73 7.44 19.88
CA PHE A 495 19.92 7.81 19.11
C PHE A 495 21.07 6.83 19.37
N PRO A 496 22.02 6.68 18.43
CA PRO A 496 22.00 7.26 17.08
C PRO A 496 20.92 6.64 16.18
N ILE A 497 20.45 7.40 15.18
CA ILE A 497 19.46 6.92 14.20
C ILE A 497 20.20 6.49 12.94
N ALA A 498 20.12 5.22 12.57
CA ALA A 498 20.68 4.72 11.32
C ALA A 498 19.88 5.25 10.12
N VAL A 499 20.60 5.66 9.06
CA VAL A 499 20.05 5.98 7.75
C VAL A 499 20.75 5.10 6.72
N GLU A 500 19.97 4.26 6.05
CA GLU A 500 20.43 3.30 5.06
C GLU A 500 20.10 3.81 3.66
N VAL A 501 21.12 4.10 2.85
CA VAL A 501 20.99 4.59 1.48
C VAL A 501 21.62 3.59 0.54
N VAL A 502 20.97 3.35 -0.59
CA VAL A 502 21.45 2.41 -1.61
C VAL A 502 21.67 3.13 -2.92
N ALA A 503 22.86 2.96 -3.49
CA ALA A 503 23.18 3.36 -4.85
C ALA A 503 22.98 2.17 -5.80
N TRP A 504 22.30 2.39 -6.92
CA TRP A 504 21.96 1.34 -7.87
C TRP A 504 22.03 1.80 -9.32
N GLN A 505 22.27 0.84 -10.22
CA GLN A 505 22.28 1.05 -11.66
C GLN A 505 21.88 -0.26 -12.37
N TYR A 506 20.78 -0.21 -13.12
CA TYR A 506 20.14 -1.37 -13.75
C TYR A 506 20.89 -1.87 -15.01
N GLY A 507 21.65 -1.01 -15.68
CA GLY A 507 22.30 -1.33 -16.94
C GLY A 507 21.47 -0.96 -18.17
N ILE A 508 22.05 -1.18 -19.35
CA ILE A 508 21.45 -0.87 -20.66
C ILE A 508 21.63 -2.09 -21.56
N ALA A 509 20.61 -2.45 -22.33
CA ALA A 509 20.64 -3.57 -23.27
C ALA A 509 20.16 -3.13 -24.66
N THR A 510 20.86 -2.17 -25.26
CA THR A 510 20.57 -1.71 -26.63
C THR A 510 21.59 -2.28 -27.62
N GLU A 511 21.35 -2.12 -28.92
CA GLU A 511 22.32 -2.50 -29.95
C GLU A 511 23.63 -1.71 -29.84
N SER A 512 23.57 -0.45 -29.41
CA SER A 512 24.72 0.46 -29.34
C SER A 512 25.49 0.40 -28.01
N LEU A 513 24.86 -0.05 -26.93
CA LEU A 513 25.47 -0.15 -25.61
C LEU A 513 24.86 -1.30 -24.81
N LYS A 514 25.72 -2.21 -24.35
CA LYS A 514 25.32 -3.32 -23.48
C LYS A 514 26.15 -3.30 -22.20
N VAL A 515 25.47 -3.08 -21.08
CA VAL A 515 26.06 -3.03 -19.75
C VAL A 515 25.12 -3.72 -18.77
N LYS A 516 25.64 -4.70 -18.02
CA LYS A 516 24.89 -5.50 -17.04
C LYS A 516 24.40 -4.67 -15.87
N THR A 517 23.43 -5.17 -15.12
CA THR A 517 23.08 -4.60 -13.80
C THR A 517 24.27 -4.60 -12.86
N ALA A 518 24.50 -3.47 -12.19
CA ALA A 518 25.50 -3.37 -11.13
C ALA A 518 25.00 -4.06 -9.85
N GLU A 519 25.89 -4.64 -9.05
CA GLU A 519 25.54 -4.97 -7.67
C GLU A 519 25.27 -3.68 -6.88
N PRO A 520 24.12 -3.54 -6.19
CA PRO A 520 23.81 -2.32 -5.44
C PRO A 520 24.78 -2.11 -4.27
N VAL A 521 25.18 -0.86 -4.05
CA VAL A 521 26.08 -0.49 -2.96
C VAL A 521 25.29 0.14 -1.83
N PHE A 522 25.32 -0.52 -0.67
CA PHE A 522 24.64 -0.07 0.54
C PHE A 522 25.58 0.77 1.39
N GLN A 523 25.10 1.89 1.90
CA GLN A 523 25.76 2.65 2.94
C GLN A 523 24.83 2.88 4.12
N THR A 524 25.41 2.83 5.32
CA THR A 524 24.75 3.24 6.56
C THR A 524 25.58 4.32 7.20
N PHE A 525 24.94 5.43 7.55
CA PHE A 525 25.49 6.47 8.39
C PHE A 525 24.47 6.84 9.47
N TYR A 526 24.84 7.68 10.42
CA TYR A 526 24.03 7.95 11.59
C TYR A 526 23.68 9.43 11.75
N ILE A 527 22.44 9.68 12.20
CA ILE A 527 22.04 10.96 12.80
C ILE A 527 22.36 10.87 14.29
N GLN A 528 23.33 11.66 14.71
CA GLN A 528 23.75 11.86 16.09
C GLN A 528 22.87 12.91 16.78
N ARG A 529 22.90 12.93 18.11
CA ARG A 529 22.07 13.85 18.90
C ARG A 529 22.52 15.30 18.81
#